data_AF-U4QR24-F1
#
_entry.id   AF-U4QR24-F1
#
_cell.length_a   1.000
_cell.length_b   1.000
_cell.length_c   1.000
_cell.angle_alpha   90.00
_cell.angle_beta   90.00
_cell.angle_gamma   90.00
#
_symmetry.space_group_name_H-M   'P 1'
#
loop_
_entity.id
_entity.type
_entity.pdbx_description
1 polymer ?
#
loop_
_entity_poly.entity_id
_entity_poly.type
_entity_poly.pdbx_seq_one_letter_code
_entity_poly.pdbx_strand_id
1 'polypeptide(L)'
;MTTLPDFNDPSLPTIVVGHPAIINFRGEEVPVTSGLLEEAIADLDRLESEMEKEEISVDAGKRLLRQVYEIVDRVGEGVAPGMSCHSGCSACCRVMVATTSGEAALIGDRMEKSGLEKQAVWKTEIKKRNVLLENLARRHTPPSDLTTFEGLVETCEMYERQNQPCPFLGTDRLCQIYEDRPLLCRICWVLTDPADCLPEAGPPVKFRTRVFEKAHALCGRISRHHFGDHRVSPIPFWFQGDNERVG
;
A
#
# COMPACT_ATOMS: atom_id res chain seq x y z
N MET A 1 12.15 -20.46 18.10
CA MET A 1 13.29 -19.70 17.56
C MET A 1 13.41 -20.03 16.08
N THR A 2 12.63 -19.36 15.25
CA THR A 2 12.71 -19.50 13.80
C THR A 2 13.88 -18.65 13.32
N THR A 3 14.94 -19.32 12.89
CA THR A 3 16.10 -18.70 12.27
C THR A 3 15.66 -17.96 11.02
N LEU A 4 16.06 -16.70 10.90
CA LEU A 4 15.84 -15.90 9.69
C LEU A 4 16.40 -16.65 8.46
N PRO A 5 15.75 -16.56 7.29
CA PRO A 5 16.21 -17.24 6.08
C PRO A 5 17.62 -16.79 5.69
N ASP A 6 18.41 -17.71 5.12
CA ASP A 6 19.72 -17.42 4.55
C ASP A 6 19.54 -16.67 3.22
N PHE A 7 19.72 -15.36 3.26
CA PHE A 7 19.54 -14.47 2.11
C PHE A 7 20.58 -14.65 0.99
N ASN A 8 21.54 -15.60 1.13
CA ASN A 8 22.50 -15.95 0.08
C ASN A 8 22.15 -17.24 -0.68
N ASP A 9 21.01 -17.87 -0.40
CA ASP A 9 20.56 -19.05 -1.13
C ASP A 9 20.18 -18.70 -2.59
N PRO A 10 20.88 -19.24 -3.61
CA PRO A 10 20.60 -18.95 -5.02
C PRO A 10 19.25 -19.52 -5.52
N SER A 11 18.52 -20.27 -4.69
CA SER A 11 17.15 -20.73 -4.95
C SER A 11 16.06 -19.79 -4.43
N LEU A 12 16.43 -18.74 -3.67
CA LEU A 12 15.50 -17.69 -3.24
C LEU A 12 15.34 -16.63 -4.35
N PRO A 13 14.17 -15.98 -4.46
CA PRO A 13 13.93 -14.94 -5.46
C PRO A 13 14.98 -13.82 -5.36
N THR A 14 15.54 -13.47 -6.52
CA THR A 14 16.74 -12.68 -6.73
C THR A 14 16.66 -11.25 -6.16
N ILE A 15 16.77 -11.09 -4.85
CA ILE A 15 17.13 -9.83 -4.20
C ILE A 15 18.16 -10.16 -3.11
N VAL A 16 19.45 -10.02 -3.43
CA VAL A 16 20.52 -10.09 -2.44
C VAL A 16 20.50 -8.78 -1.65
N VAL A 17 19.72 -8.76 -0.56
CA VAL A 17 19.67 -7.64 0.38
C VAL A 17 21.02 -7.55 1.09
N GLY A 18 21.85 -6.58 0.72
CA GLY A 18 23.17 -6.35 1.34
C GLY A 18 24.31 -6.07 0.36
N HIS A 19 24.10 -6.17 -0.95
CA HIS A 19 25.04 -5.65 -1.95
C HIS A 19 24.78 -4.15 -2.20
N PRO A 20 25.80 -3.31 -2.47
CA PRO A 20 25.62 -1.88 -2.74
C PRO A 20 24.81 -1.59 -4.01
N ALA A 21 24.60 -2.59 -4.87
CA ALA A 21 23.80 -2.52 -6.07
C ALA A 21 22.54 -3.40 -5.93
N ILE A 22 21.38 -2.81 -6.22
CA ILE A 22 20.13 -3.52 -6.38
C ILE A 22 20.12 -4.10 -7.80
N ILE A 23 19.88 -5.40 -7.97
CA ILE A 23 19.82 -6.03 -9.29
C ILE A 23 18.35 -6.32 -9.64
N ASN A 24 17.92 -5.98 -10.86
CA ASN A 24 16.58 -6.30 -11.34
C ASN A 24 16.51 -7.68 -12.03
N PHE A 25 15.30 -8.09 -12.43
CA PHE A 25 15.02 -9.35 -13.14
C PHE A 25 15.73 -9.51 -14.49
N ARG A 26 16.28 -8.43 -15.05
CA ARG A 26 17.08 -8.44 -16.28
C ARG A 26 18.59 -8.61 -15.99
N GLY A 27 18.99 -8.69 -14.72
CA GLY A 27 20.39 -8.73 -14.31
C GLY A 27 21.09 -7.36 -14.36
N GLU A 28 20.32 -6.26 -14.42
CA GLU A 28 20.84 -4.90 -14.48
C GLU A 28 20.92 -4.29 -13.08
N GLU A 29 21.98 -3.52 -12.82
CA GLU A 29 22.06 -2.68 -11.63
C GLU A 29 21.03 -1.54 -11.73
N VAL A 30 20.18 -1.43 -10.70
CA VAL A 30 19.25 -0.32 -10.51
C VAL A 30 20.00 0.77 -9.75
N PRO A 31 20.27 1.93 -10.37
CA PRO A 31 21.11 2.97 -9.78
C PRO A 31 20.31 3.81 -8.77
N VAL A 32 19.84 3.18 -7.69
CA VAL A 32 19.31 3.90 -6.54
C VAL A 32 20.50 4.30 -5.68
N THR A 33 20.83 5.59 -5.67
CA THR A 33 21.93 6.07 -4.85
C THR A 33 21.56 5.98 -3.37
N SER A 34 22.50 5.59 -2.51
CA SER A 34 22.32 5.66 -1.06
C SER A 34 21.92 7.07 -0.62
N GLY A 35 22.47 8.10 -1.29
CA GLY A 35 22.13 9.50 -1.07
C GLY A 35 20.65 9.83 -1.28
N LEU A 36 19.99 9.26 -2.30
CA LEU A 36 18.55 9.49 -2.53
C LEU A 36 17.70 8.91 -1.38
N LEU A 37 18.08 7.73 -0.88
CA LEU A 37 17.38 7.09 0.23
C LEU A 37 17.61 7.86 1.56
N GLU A 38 18.82 8.33 1.79
CA GLU A 38 19.18 9.14 2.96
C GLU A 38 18.48 10.50 2.96
N GLU A 39 18.43 11.17 1.80
CA GLU A 39 17.72 12.43 1.62
C GLU A 39 16.21 12.26 1.88
N ALA A 40 15.60 11.21 1.33
CA ALA A 40 14.19 10.91 1.57
C ALA A 40 13.89 10.65 3.05
N ILE A 41 14.77 9.95 3.78
CA ILE A 41 14.63 9.77 5.23
C ILE A 41 14.71 11.12 5.96
N ALA A 42 15.70 11.96 5.61
CA ALA A 42 15.85 13.27 6.21
C ALA A 42 14.65 14.20 5.93
N ASP A 43 14.06 14.13 4.75
CA ASP A 43 12.82 14.84 4.41
C ASP A 43 11.63 14.37 5.25
N LEU A 44 11.49 13.05 5.45
CA LEU A 44 10.43 12.50 6.31
C LEU A 44 10.64 12.89 7.78
N ASP A 45 11.88 12.95 8.27
CA ASP A 45 12.20 13.43 9.63
C ASP A 45 11.84 14.92 9.82
N ARG A 46 12.13 15.75 8.81
CA ARG A 46 11.73 17.17 8.80
C ARG A 46 10.21 17.30 8.83
N LEU A 47 9.52 16.58 7.96
CA LEU A 47 8.07 16.60 7.85
C LEU A 47 7.39 16.17 9.15
N GLU A 48 7.93 15.16 9.83
CA GLU A 48 7.47 14.74 11.15
C GLU A 48 7.63 15.84 12.20
N SER A 49 8.78 16.53 12.20
CA SER A 49 9.06 17.63 13.12
C SER A 49 8.18 18.87 12.86
N GLU A 50 7.72 19.05 11.62
CA GLU A 50 6.78 20.10 11.22
C GLU A 50 5.36 19.76 11.69
N MET A 51 4.90 18.53 11.45
CA MET A 51 3.61 18.02 11.93
C MET A 51 3.44 18.24 13.43
N GLU A 52 4.47 17.97 14.25
CA GLU A 52 4.41 18.13 15.72
C GLU A 52 4.15 19.57 16.19
N LYS A 53 4.41 20.57 15.33
CA LYS A 53 4.23 22.00 15.63
C LYS A 53 2.96 22.56 15.01
N GLU A 54 2.32 21.80 14.13
CA GLU A 54 1.19 22.24 13.34
C GLU A 54 -0.13 22.11 14.12
N GLU A 55 -1.08 22.99 13.83
CA GLU A 55 -2.40 22.91 14.44
C GLU A 55 -3.16 21.67 13.94
N ILE A 56 -3.81 20.97 14.88
CA ILE A 56 -4.60 19.78 14.59
C ILE A 56 -5.79 20.16 13.70
N SER A 57 -5.71 19.80 12.43
CA SER A 57 -6.83 19.83 11.50
C SER A 57 -6.74 18.71 10.47
N VAL A 58 -7.90 18.30 9.93
CA VAL A 58 -8.00 17.30 8.86
C VAL A 58 -7.27 17.77 7.60
N ASP A 59 -7.37 19.05 7.25
CA ASP A 59 -6.74 19.59 6.05
C ASP A 59 -5.21 19.61 6.16
N ALA A 60 -4.67 19.94 7.33
CA ALA A 60 -3.24 19.80 7.62
C ALA A 60 -2.79 18.34 7.47
N GLY A 61 -3.51 17.40 8.08
CA GLY A 61 -3.20 15.97 7.97
C GLY A 61 -3.21 15.46 6.52
N LYS A 62 -4.21 15.86 5.73
CA LYS A 62 -4.29 15.53 4.29
C LYS A 62 -3.12 16.13 3.50
N ARG A 63 -2.70 17.36 3.80
CA ARG A 63 -1.54 18.00 3.16
C ARG A 63 -0.24 17.27 3.49
N LEU A 64 0.00 16.95 4.77
CA LEU A 64 1.19 16.21 5.22
C LEU A 64 1.26 14.83 4.58
N LEU A 65 0.13 14.10 4.48
CA LEU A 65 0.09 12.81 3.79
C LEU A 65 0.49 12.91 2.31
N ARG A 66 0.06 13.97 1.60
CA ARG A 66 0.49 14.20 0.22
C ARG A 66 1.99 14.47 0.12
N GLN A 67 2.57 15.20 1.07
CA GLN A 67 4.02 15.42 1.11
C GLN A 67 4.79 14.11 1.38
N VAL A 68 4.29 13.24 2.26
CA VAL A 68 4.85 11.87 2.42
C VAL A 68 4.84 11.13 1.08
N TYR A 69 3.73 11.20 0.35
CA TYR A 69 3.60 10.55 -0.95
C TYR A 69 4.59 11.10 -1.98
N GLU A 70 4.73 12.42 -2.08
CA GLU A 70 5.68 13.08 -2.98
C GLU A 70 7.13 12.62 -2.71
N ILE A 71 7.53 12.55 -1.44
CA ILE A 71 8.86 12.05 -1.06
C ILE A 71 9.06 10.60 -1.50
N VAL A 72 8.06 9.75 -1.30
CA VAL A 72 8.13 8.32 -1.66
C VAL A 72 8.10 8.12 -3.18
N ASP A 73 7.28 8.88 -3.91
CA ASP A 73 7.19 8.82 -5.36
C ASP A 73 8.53 9.23 -5.99
N ARG A 74 9.23 10.24 -5.47
CA ARG A 74 10.59 10.61 -5.92
C ARG A 74 11.60 9.47 -5.78
N VAL A 75 11.52 8.68 -4.70
CA VAL A 75 12.34 7.46 -4.57
C VAL A 75 11.91 6.42 -5.60
N GLY A 76 10.60 6.24 -5.79
CA GLY A 76 10.03 5.34 -6.79
C GLY A 76 10.47 5.68 -8.22
N GLU A 77 10.59 6.96 -8.57
CA GLU A 77 11.10 7.43 -9.87
C GLU A 77 12.56 6.99 -10.09
N GLY A 78 13.40 7.05 -9.06
CA GLY A 78 14.77 6.54 -9.13
C GLY A 78 14.85 5.02 -9.30
N VAL A 79 13.87 4.29 -8.76
CA VAL A 79 13.76 2.82 -8.88
C VAL A 79 13.11 2.39 -10.20
N ALA A 80 12.25 3.25 -10.79
CA ALA A 80 11.37 2.93 -11.92
C ALA A 80 12.08 2.29 -13.14
N PRO A 81 13.29 2.71 -13.55
CA PRO A 81 14.00 2.06 -14.65
C PRO A 81 14.27 0.57 -14.42
N GLY A 82 14.41 0.17 -13.15
CA GLY A 82 14.63 -1.21 -12.74
C GLY A 82 13.37 -2.05 -12.62
N MET A 83 12.19 -1.44 -12.63
CA MET A 83 10.95 -2.15 -12.35
C MET A 83 10.48 -3.03 -13.51
N SER A 84 9.77 -4.09 -13.14
CA SER A 84 9.01 -4.98 -14.03
C SER A 84 7.69 -4.35 -14.46
N CYS A 85 7.18 -3.41 -13.65
CA CYS A 85 5.93 -2.73 -13.91
C CYS A 85 6.05 -1.72 -15.06
N HIS A 86 4.96 -1.59 -15.81
CA HIS A 86 4.80 -0.57 -16.86
C HIS A 86 3.35 -0.05 -16.82
N SER A 87 3.05 1.01 -17.58
CA SER A 87 1.68 1.50 -17.72
C SER A 87 0.75 0.40 -18.24
N GLY A 88 -0.39 0.18 -17.56
CA GLY A 88 -1.31 -0.92 -17.82
C GLY A 88 -1.00 -2.23 -17.08
N CYS A 89 0.13 -2.33 -16.36
CA CYS A 89 0.33 -3.39 -15.38
C CYS A 89 -0.62 -3.17 -14.19
N SER A 90 -1.30 -4.24 -13.76
CA SER A 90 -2.36 -4.18 -12.76
C SER A 90 -2.32 -5.38 -11.79
N ALA A 91 -1.14 -6.00 -11.62
CA ALA A 91 -0.99 -7.16 -10.76
C ALA A 91 -1.16 -6.80 -9.27
N CYS A 92 -0.54 -5.71 -8.82
CA CYS A 92 -0.72 -5.20 -7.46
C CYS A 92 -2.15 -4.68 -7.20
N CYS A 93 -2.93 -4.34 -8.23
CA CYS A 93 -4.32 -3.90 -8.10
C CYS A 93 -5.29 -5.05 -7.79
N ARG A 94 -4.83 -6.10 -7.12
CA ARG A 94 -5.58 -7.27 -6.67
C ARG A 94 -5.21 -7.71 -5.26
N VAL A 95 -4.25 -7.01 -4.64
CA VAL A 95 -3.80 -7.29 -3.28
C VAL A 95 -4.69 -6.61 -2.25
N MET A 96 -4.67 -7.12 -1.02
CA MET A 96 -5.34 -6.43 0.08
C MET A 96 -4.52 -5.19 0.45
N VAL A 97 -5.11 -4.01 0.27
CA VAL A 97 -4.48 -2.75 0.66
C VAL A 97 -5.17 -2.24 1.90
N ALA A 98 -4.43 -2.19 3.00
CA ALA A 98 -4.84 -1.54 4.23
C ALA A 98 -4.32 -0.11 4.29
N THR A 99 -5.13 0.80 4.80
CA THR A 99 -4.82 2.23 4.87
C THR A 99 -5.17 2.75 6.25
N THR A 100 -4.51 3.84 6.64
CA THR A 100 -4.96 4.64 7.79
C THR A 100 -6.25 5.40 7.46
N SER A 101 -6.90 5.96 8.48
CA SER A 101 -8.08 6.82 8.31
C SER A 101 -7.81 8.07 7.47
N GLY A 102 -6.62 8.69 7.61
CA GLY A 102 -6.25 9.87 6.85
C GLY A 102 -6.05 9.58 5.36
N GLU A 103 -5.43 8.44 5.03
CA GLU A 103 -5.32 7.98 3.65
C GLU A 103 -6.70 7.63 3.06
N ALA A 104 -7.58 7.01 3.85
CA ALA A 104 -8.96 6.76 3.45
C ALA A 104 -9.74 8.07 3.21
N ALA A 105 -9.49 9.11 3.99
CA ALA A 105 -10.11 10.43 3.78
C ALA A 105 -9.66 11.05 2.44
N LEU A 106 -8.40 10.88 2.03
CA LEU A 106 -7.93 11.30 0.70
C LEU A 106 -8.64 10.56 -0.43
N ILE A 107 -8.83 9.24 -0.27
CA ILE A 107 -9.60 8.43 -1.22
C ILE A 107 -11.06 8.90 -1.26
N GLY A 108 -11.66 9.21 -0.10
CA GLY A 108 -13.00 9.77 0.02
C GLY A 108 -13.18 11.06 -0.78
N ASP A 109 -12.26 12.03 -0.61
CA ASP A 109 -12.27 13.28 -1.39
C ASP A 109 -12.22 13.01 -2.91
N ARG A 110 -11.41 12.02 -3.32
CA ARG A 110 -11.31 11.61 -4.72
C ARG A 110 -12.61 10.97 -5.22
N MET A 111 -13.28 10.18 -4.38
CA MET A 111 -14.60 9.62 -4.68
C MET A 111 -15.63 10.73 -4.88
N GLU A 112 -15.70 11.70 -3.99
CA GLU A 112 -16.65 12.81 -4.09
C GLU A 112 -16.46 13.62 -5.38
N LYS A 113 -15.21 13.83 -5.80
CA LYS A 113 -14.86 14.59 -7.00
C LYS A 113 -14.94 13.80 -8.31
N SER A 114 -15.24 12.50 -8.30
CA SER A 114 -15.18 11.64 -9.50
C SER A 114 -16.46 11.57 -10.34
N GLY A 115 -17.55 12.20 -9.88
CA GLY A 115 -18.86 12.18 -10.53
C GLY A 115 -19.70 10.94 -10.16
N LEU A 116 -21.03 11.08 -10.27
CA LEU A 116 -21.99 10.11 -9.73
C LEU A 116 -21.87 8.71 -10.37
N GLU A 117 -21.55 8.63 -11.66
CA GLU A 117 -21.40 7.36 -12.38
C GLU A 117 -20.24 6.52 -11.82
N LYS A 118 -19.03 7.12 -11.71
CA LYS A 118 -17.86 6.45 -11.13
C LYS A 118 -18.10 6.08 -9.68
N GLN A 119 -18.69 6.99 -8.90
CA GLN A 119 -19.04 6.71 -7.51
C GLN A 119 -19.97 5.51 -7.37
N ALA A 120 -20.98 5.38 -8.22
CA ALA A 120 -21.91 4.25 -8.19
C ALA A 120 -21.17 2.93 -8.42
N VAL A 121 -20.31 2.87 -9.45
CA VAL A 121 -19.48 1.70 -9.75
C VAL A 121 -18.57 1.37 -8.56
N TRP A 122 -17.81 2.34 -8.05
CA TRP A 122 -16.89 2.12 -6.93
C TRP A 122 -17.61 1.66 -5.67
N LYS A 123 -18.75 2.26 -5.32
CA LYS A 123 -19.55 1.84 -4.15
C LYS A 123 -20.06 0.40 -4.29
N THR A 124 -20.54 0.01 -5.47
CA THR A 124 -20.94 -1.37 -5.75
C THR A 124 -19.77 -2.34 -5.59
N GLU A 125 -18.61 -2.00 -6.15
CA GLU A 125 -17.42 -2.83 -6.13
C GLU A 125 -16.81 -2.93 -4.72
N ILE A 126 -16.78 -1.83 -3.96
CA ILE A 126 -16.41 -1.78 -2.53
C ILE A 126 -17.31 -2.72 -1.72
N LYS A 127 -18.64 -2.64 -1.90
CA LYS A 127 -19.58 -3.51 -1.18
C LYS A 127 -19.29 -4.99 -1.44
N LYS A 128 -19.00 -5.37 -2.69
CA LYS A 128 -18.60 -6.75 -3.03
C LYS A 128 -17.31 -7.16 -2.31
N ARG A 129 -16.32 -6.27 -2.21
CA ARG A 129 -15.04 -6.53 -1.52
C ARG A 129 -15.24 -6.66 -0.01
N ASN A 130 -16.14 -5.87 0.58
CA ASN A 130 -16.48 -5.98 2.00
C ASN A 130 -17.04 -7.36 2.33
N VAL A 131 -18.07 -7.78 1.60
CA VAL A 131 -18.69 -9.11 1.76
C VAL A 131 -17.66 -10.22 1.56
N LEU A 132 -16.76 -10.08 0.59
CA LEU A 132 -15.69 -11.05 0.37
C LEU A 132 -14.75 -11.14 1.58
N LEU A 133 -14.21 -10.02 2.04
CA LEU A 133 -13.29 -9.96 3.18
C LEU A 133 -13.90 -10.56 4.45
N GLU A 134 -15.12 -10.17 4.78
CA GLU A 134 -15.85 -10.70 5.94
C GLU A 134 -16.08 -12.21 5.82
N ASN A 135 -16.43 -12.71 4.63
CA ASN A 135 -16.60 -14.14 4.39
C ASN A 135 -15.29 -14.91 4.54
N LEU A 136 -14.16 -14.33 4.17
CA LEU A 136 -12.85 -14.96 4.32
C LEU A 136 -12.41 -14.96 5.79
N ALA A 137 -12.56 -13.85 6.51
CA ALA A 137 -12.27 -13.76 7.94
C ALA A 137 -13.05 -14.79 8.77
N ARG A 138 -14.34 -15.01 8.43
CA ARG A 138 -15.19 -16.03 9.05
C ARG A 138 -14.75 -17.48 8.82
N ARG A 139 -13.86 -17.75 7.87
CA ARG A 139 -13.36 -19.12 7.61
C ARG A 139 -12.25 -19.53 8.60
N HIS A 140 -11.61 -18.57 9.26
CA HIS A 140 -10.65 -18.86 10.32
C HIS A 140 -11.37 -19.34 11.60
N THR A 141 -10.69 -20.11 12.45
CA THR A 141 -11.22 -20.58 13.74
C THR A 141 -10.21 -20.27 14.85
N PRO A 142 -10.47 -19.27 15.72
CA PRO A 142 -11.62 -18.37 15.70
C PRO A 142 -11.63 -17.46 14.45
N PRO A 143 -12.77 -16.84 14.10
CA PRO A 143 -12.82 -15.85 13.02
C PRO A 143 -11.78 -14.74 13.22
N SER A 144 -11.08 -14.38 12.14
CA SER A 144 -10.06 -13.34 12.18
C SER A 144 -10.69 -11.97 12.42
N ASP A 145 -10.11 -11.20 13.34
CA ASP A 145 -10.51 -9.82 13.59
C ASP A 145 -9.81 -8.86 12.60
N LEU A 146 -10.56 -8.42 11.59
CA LEU A 146 -10.07 -7.50 10.54
C LEU A 146 -9.77 -6.08 11.04
N THR A 147 -10.01 -5.79 12.32
CA THR A 147 -9.57 -4.54 12.97
C THR A 147 -8.18 -4.65 13.59
N THR A 148 -7.64 -5.86 13.69
CA THR A 148 -6.31 -6.14 14.24
C THR A 148 -5.30 -6.45 13.14
N PHE A 149 -4.01 -6.21 13.41
CA PHE A 149 -2.95 -6.57 12.48
C PHE A 149 -2.91 -8.09 12.21
N GLU A 150 -3.09 -8.90 13.25
CA GLU A 150 -3.07 -10.37 13.15
C GLU A 150 -4.19 -10.88 12.25
N GLY A 151 -5.45 -10.46 12.49
CA GLY A 151 -6.56 -10.92 11.66
C GLY A 151 -6.48 -10.42 10.21
N LEU A 152 -5.89 -9.25 9.97
CA LEU A 152 -5.59 -8.77 8.61
C LEU A 152 -4.56 -9.65 7.90
N VAL A 153 -3.48 -10.02 8.58
CA VAL A 153 -2.43 -10.90 8.02
C VAL A 153 -3.00 -12.28 7.71
N GLU A 154 -3.74 -12.87 8.63
CA GLU A 154 -4.40 -14.19 8.44
C GLU A 154 -5.31 -14.20 7.22
N THR A 155 -6.09 -13.14 7.02
CA THR A 155 -7.04 -13.05 5.92
C THR A 155 -6.37 -12.66 4.59
N CYS A 156 -5.17 -12.05 4.64
CA CYS A 156 -4.48 -11.47 3.49
C CYS A 156 -4.29 -12.46 2.35
N GLU A 157 -3.63 -13.59 2.63
CA GLU A 157 -3.33 -14.58 1.60
C GLU A 157 -4.58 -15.16 0.95
N MET A 158 -5.63 -15.41 1.75
CA MET A 158 -6.90 -15.93 1.25
C MET A 158 -7.59 -14.95 0.31
N TYR A 159 -7.50 -13.65 0.61
CA TYR A 159 -8.04 -12.58 -0.22
C TYR A 159 -7.29 -12.45 -1.55
N GLU A 160 -5.94 -12.42 -1.50
CA GLU A 160 -5.10 -12.29 -2.69
C GLU A 160 -5.33 -13.46 -3.68
N ARG A 161 -5.53 -14.67 -3.15
CA ARG A 161 -5.90 -15.86 -3.96
C ARG A 161 -7.25 -15.76 -4.66
N GLN A 162 -8.18 -14.90 -4.20
CA GLN A 162 -9.44 -14.67 -4.92
C GLN A 162 -9.22 -13.88 -6.21
N ASN A 163 -8.05 -13.26 -6.37
CA ASN A 163 -7.61 -12.55 -7.56
C ASN A 163 -8.61 -11.47 -8.04
N GLN A 164 -9.35 -10.88 -7.09
CA GLN A 164 -10.38 -9.88 -7.40
C GLN A 164 -9.75 -8.51 -7.65
N PRO A 165 -10.19 -7.77 -8.68
CA PRO A 165 -9.65 -6.44 -8.95
C PRO A 165 -9.97 -5.45 -7.82
N CYS A 166 -9.08 -4.50 -7.59
CA CYS A 166 -9.31 -3.32 -6.75
C CYS A 166 -10.59 -2.59 -7.20
N PRO A 167 -11.42 -2.06 -6.28
CA PRO A 167 -12.62 -1.29 -6.65
C PRO A 167 -12.38 -0.11 -7.60
N PHE A 168 -11.16 0.42 -7.62
CA PHE A 168 -10.78 1.59 -8.42
C PHE A 168 -10.00 1.23 -9.69
N LEU A 169 -9.88 -0.05 -10.04
CA LEU A 169 -9.23 -0.47 -11.29
C LEU A 169 -10.20 -0.26 -12.47
N GLY A 170 -9.79 0.57 -13.43
CA GLY A 170 -10.53 0.82 -14.66
C GLY A 170 -10.52 -0.38 -15.60
N THR A 171 -11.47 -0.39 -16.54
CA THR A 171 -11.55 -1.42 -17.59
C THR A 171 -10.38 -1.36 -18.57
N ASP A 172 -9.73 -0.21 -18.68
CA ASP A 172 -8.47 0.04 -19.37
C ASP A 172 -7.23 -0.46 -18.61
N ARG A 173 -7.43 -1.11 -17.45
CA ARG A 173 -6.39 -1.59 -16.53
C ARG A 173 -5.59 -0.47 -15.87
N LEU A 174 -6.09 0.77 -15.87
CA LEU A 174 -5.47 1.90 -15.18
C LEU A 174 -6.17 2.18 -13.86
N CYS A 175 -5.39 2.62 -12.86
CA CYS A 175 -5.94 3.01 -11.57
C CYS A 175 -6.67 4.35 -11.69
N GLN A 176 -7.95 4.38 -11.35
CA GLN A 176 -8.78 5.59 -11.50
C GLN A 176 -8.55 6.61 -10.36
N ILE A 177 -7.81 6.20 -9.32
CA ILE A 177 -7.36 7.02 -8.19
C ILE A 177 -5.83 7.14 -8.14
N TYR A 178 -5.12 7.01 -9.27
CA TYR A 178 -3.65 6.91 -9.29
C TYR A 178 -2.95 8.01 -8.48
N GLU A 179 -3.37 9.27 -8.64
CA GLU A 179 -2.79 10.40 -7.88
C GLU A 179 -3.10 10.37 -6.38
N ASP A 180 -4.22 9.76 -5.99
CA ASP A 180 -4.68 9.65 -4.59
C ASP A 180 -4.46 8.23 -4.03
N ARG A 181 -3.61 7.43 -4.68
CA ARG A 181 -3.27 6.07 -4.23
C ARG A 181 -2.60 6.12 -2.85
N PRO A 182 -2.91 5.18 -1.94
CA PRO A 182 -2.32 5.17 -0.60
C PRO A 182 -0.85 4.75 -0.64
N LEU A 183 -0.14 4.93 0.48
CA LEU A 183 1.30 4.65 0.59
C LEU A 183 1.64 3.22 0.14
N LEU A 184 0.87 2.22 0.59
CA LEU A 184 1.12 0.81 0.23
C LEU A 184 1.08 0.56 -1.29
N CYS A 185 0.31 1.34 -2.05
CA CYS A 185 0.30 1.25 -3.51
C CYS A 185 1.52 1.92 -4.15
N ARG A 186 2.05 2.99 -3.54
CA ARG A 186 3.21 3.76 -4.06
C ARG A 186 4.52 3.00 -3.95
N ILE A 187 4.64 2.14 -2.95
CA ILE A 187 5.84 1.34 -2.65
C ILE A 187 5.81 -0.05 -3.29
N CYS A 188 4.80 -0.37 -4.11
CA CYS A 188 4.75 -1.64 -4.84
C CYS A 188 5.76 -1.64 -6.00
N TRP A 189 7.05 -1.64 -5.65
CA TRP A 189 8.16 -1.70 -6.59
C TRP A 189 8.56 -3.16 -6.79
N VAL A 190 8.22 -3.69 -7.95
CA VAL A 190 8.58 -5.06 -8.35
C VAL A 190 9.83 -4.99 -9.20
N LEU A 191 10.91 -5.55 -8.67
CA LEU A 191 12.19 -5.69 -9.37
C LEU A 191 12.46 -7.13 -9.80
N THR A 192 11.62 -8.09 -9.38
CA THR A 192 11.73 -9.51 -9.70
C THR A 192 10.95 -9.86 -10.97
N ASP A 193 11.03 -11.10 -11.44
CA ASP A 193 10.44 -11.51 -12.72
C ASP A 193 8.92 -11.19 -12.73
N PRO A 194 8.36 -10.60 -13.81
CA PRO A 194 6.91 -10.43 -13.95
C PRO A 194 6.07 -11.68 -13.67
N ALA A 195 6.63 -12.88 -13.87
CA ALA A 195 6.00 -14.15 -13.53
C ALA A 195 5.67 -14.28 -12.03
N ASP A 196 6.44 -13.63 -11.15
CA ASP A 196 6.21 -13.62 -9.69
C ASP A 196 4.94 -12.85 -9.30
N CYS A 197 4.40 -12.06 -10.21
CA CYS A 197 3.17 -11.31 -10.02
C CYS A 197 1.92 -12.08 -10.47
N LEU A 198 2.07 -13.31 -10.96
CA LEU A 198 0.95 -14.18 -11.28
C LEU A 198 0.29 -14.71 -10.00
N PRO A 199 -1.05 -14.83 -9.95
CA PRO A 199 -1.78 -15.28 -8.76
C PRO A 199 -1.28 -16.62 -8.19
N GLU A 200 -0.72 -17.48 -9.04
CA GLU A 200 -0.24 -18.82 -8.70
C GLU A 200 1.23 -18.83 -8.23
N ALA A 201 1.99 -17.76 -8.45
CA ALA A 201 3.42 -17.67 -8.15
C ALA A 201 3.74 -17.39 -6.67
N GLY A 202 2.71 -17.07 -5.87
CA GLY A 202 2.88 -16.60 -4.49
C GLY A 202 3.02 -15.07 -4.41
N PRO A 203 3.19 -14.50 -3.21
CA PRO A 203 3.31 -13.04 -3.07
C PRO A 203 4.63 -12.55 -3.69
N PRO A 204 4.62 -11.51 -4.53
CA PRO A 204 5.85 -10.98 -5.10
C PRO A 204 6.77 -10.44 -4.00
N VAL A 205 8.09 -10.53 -4.21
CA VAL A 205 9.05 -9.93 -3.28
C VAL A 205 8.92 -8.42 -3.36
N LYS A 206 8.33 -7.82 -2.33
CA LYS A 206 8.19 -6.37 -2.20
C LYS A 206 9.52 -5.82 -1.72
N PHE A 207 10.15 -4.97 -2.53
CA PHE A 207 11.36 -4.28 -2.12
C PHE A 207 11.03 -3.32 -0.96
N ARG A 208 11.53 -3.62 0.25
CA ARG A 208 11.33 -2.79 1.43
C ARG A 208 12.60 -2.00 1.74
N THR A 209 12.42 -0.70 1.94
CA THR A 209 13.49 0.22 2.32
C THR A 209 13.19 0.85 3.66
N ARG A 210 14.22 1.43 4.30
CA ARG A 210 14.04 2.28 5.48
C ARG A 210 13.15 3.49 5.21
N VAL A 211 13.10 3.97 3.96
CA VAL A 211 12.16 5.02 3.52
C VAL A 211 10.72 4.55 3.69
N PHE A 212 10.40 3.32 3.26
CA PHE A 212 9.07 2.77 3.46
C PHE A 212 8.70 2.68 4.94
N GLU A 213 9.58 2.12 5.77
CA GLU A 213 9.32 1.96 7.20
C GLU A 213 9.05 3.31 7.87
N LYS A 214 9.86 4.33 7.56
CA LYS A 214 9.68 5.70 8.06
C LYS A 214 8.39 6.34 7.56
N ALA A 215 8.11 6.25 6.26
CA ALA A 215 6.90 6.81 5.66
C ALA A 215 5.63 6.16 6.24
N HIS A 216 5.63 4.84 6.41
CA HIS A 216 4.51 4.10 6.98
C HIS A 216 4.26 4.50 8.44
N ALA A 217 5.33 4.61 9.24
CA ALA A 217 5.22 5.10 10.61
C ALA A 217 4.67 6.54 10.66
N LEU A 218 5.13 7.42 9.78
CA LEU A 218 4.70 8.80 9.70
C LEU A 218 3.22 8.92 9.27
N CYS A 219 2.76 8.18 8.26
CA CYS A 219 1.33 8.13 7.90
C CYS A 219 0.46 7.73 9.11
N GLY A 220 0.89 6.75 9.90
CA GLY A 220 0.20 6.36 11.13
C GLY A 220 0.17 7.46 12.19
N ARG A 221 1.29 8.19 12.37
CA ARG A 221 1.37 9.33 13.29
C ARG A 221 0.51 10.51 12.85
N ILE A 222 0.55 10.87 11.56
CA ILE A 222 -0.31 11.91 10.98
C ILE A 222 -1.78 11.56 11.21
N SER A 223 -2.19 10.33 10.91
CA SER A 223 -3.58 9.89 11.11
C SER A 223 -4.00 9.96 12.59
N ARG A 224 -3.14 9.51 13.50
CA ARG A 224 -3.41 9.64 14.94
C ARG A 224 -3.54 11.09 15.39
N HIS A 225 -2.65 11.97 14.92
CA HIS A 225 -2.57 13.36 15.38
C HIS A 225 -3.69 14.22 14.79
N HIS A 226 -3.88 14.17 13.47
CA HIS A 226 -4.79 15.07 12.75
C HIS A 226 -6.22 14.54 12.58
N PHE A 227 -6.42 13.22 12.70
CA PHE A 227 -7.73 12.59 12.52
C PHE A 227 -8.23 11.91 13.80
N GLY A 228 -7.40 11.83 14.86
CA GLY A 228 -7.76 11.19 16.13
C GLY A 228 -7.95 9.67 16.04
N ASP A 229 -7.55 9.06 14.93
CA ASP A 229 -7.79 7.64 14.64
C ASP A 229 -6.48 6.94 14.29
N HIS A 230 -6.19 5.86 15.01
CA HIS A 230 -4.97 5.06 14.88
C HIS A 230 -5.22 3.72 14.18
N ARG A 231 -6.46 3.47 13.73
CA ARG A 231 -6.82 2.24 13.04
C ARG A 231 -6.20 2.20 11.66
N VAL A 232 -5.83 0.98 11.27
CA VAL A 232 -5.47 0.61 9.91
C VAL A 232 -6.49 -0.43 9.48
N SER A 233 -7.11 -0.23 8.31
CA SER A 233 -8.14 -1.13 7.82
C SER A 233 -8.08 -1.24 6.30
N PRO A 234 -8.56 -2.36 5.71
CA PRO A 234 -8.67 -2.51 4.25
C PRO A 234 -9.47 -1.37 3.65
N ILE A 235 -9.07 -0.86 2.48
CA ILE A 235 -9.77 0.25 1.81
C ILE A 235 -11.30 0.09 1.80
N PRO A 236 -11.86 -1.09 1.42
CA PRO A 236 -13.30 -1.26 1.35
C PRO A 236 -14.05 -0.99 2.67
N PHE A 237 -13.42 -1.26 3.83
CA PHE A 237 -14.04 -1.15 5.16
C PHE A 237 -14.20 0.31 5.61
N TRP A 238 -13.37 1.21 5.10
CA TRP A 238 -13.51 2.64 5.38
C TRP A 238 -14.79 3.24 4.79
N PHE A 239 -15.34 2.61 3.76
CA PHE A 239 -16.48 3.09 2.98
C PHE A 239 -17.73 2.20 3.12
N GLN A 240 -17.79 1.37 4.16
CA GLN A 240 -19.05 0.79 4.61
C GLN A 240 -19.96 1.92 5.08
N GLY A 241 -21.25 1.87 4.72
CA GLY A 241 -22.21 2.85 5.23
C GLY A 241 -22.28 2.77 6.76
N ASP A 242 -22.48 3.90 7.45
CA ASP A 242 -22.44 3.99 8.92
C ASP A 242 -23.40 3.01 9.66
N ASN A 243 -24.38 2.42 8.97
CA ASN A 243 -25.28 1.40 9.51
C ASN A 243 -24.67 -0.01 9.65
N GLU A 244 -23.45 -0.28 9.15
CA GLU A 244 -22.86 -1.63 9.14
C GLU A 244 -21.73 -1.81 10.18
N ARG A 245 -21.35 -0.76 10.94
CA ARG A 245 -20.31 -0.83 11.99
C ARG A 245 -20.80 -1.27 13.38
N VAL A 246 -22.08 -1.62 13.51
CA VAL A 246 -22.65 -2.14 14.75
C VAL A 246 -22.90 -3.64 14.59
N GLY A 247 -21.95 -4.43 15.07
CA GLY A 247 -22.02 -5.88 15.15
C GLY A 247 -20.86 -6.42 15.97
#